data_AF-A0A2M8CM07-F1
#
_entry.id   AF-A0A2M8CM07-F1
#
_cell.length_a   1.000
_cell.length_b   1.000
_cell.length_c   1.000
_cell.angle_alpha   90.00
_cell.angle_beta   90.00
_cell.angle_gamma   90.00
#
_symmetry.space_group_name_H-M   'P 1'
#
loop_
_entity.id
_entity.type
_entity.pdbx_description
1 polymer ?
#
loop_
_entity_poly.entity_id
_entity_poly.type
_entity_poly.pdbx_seq_one_letter_code
_entity_poly.pdbx_strand_id
1 'polypeptide(L)'
;MQTITFLGVPTLLWGLICYVISAVWIFVWPKPKAGEPARSFRTHFILRWFHTLAWVFLAIFIMTIGRFPLAALATGMLAAATYLTFGVTLFKK
;
A
#
# COMPACT_ATOMS: atom_id res chain seq x y z
N MET A 1 22.33 -9.50 -13.75
CA MET A 1 21.46 -8.47 -13.16
C MET A 1 22.02 -8.12 -11.79
N GLN A 2 22.46 -6.89 -11.54
CA GLN A 2 22.82 -6.49 -10.18
C GLN A 2 21.53 -6.47 -9.34
N THR A 3 21.44 -7.33 -8.34
CA THR A 3 20.34 -7.33 -7.37
C THR A 3 20.61 -6.21 -6.39
N ILE A 4 19.88 -5.10 -6.51
CA ILE A 4 19.90 -4.05 -5.51
C ILE A 4 19.43 -4.67 -4.20
N THR A 5 20.20 -4.49 -3.13
CA THR A 5 19.89 -5.03 -1.80
C THR A 5 19.47 -3.90 -0.87
N PHE A 6 18.42 -4.12 -0.10
CA PHE A 6 17.99 -3.25 0.98
C PHE A 6 17.99 -4.05 2.29
N LEU A 7 18.70 -3.57 3.32
CA LEU A 7 18.91 -4.27 4.59
C LEU A 7 19.47 -5.71 4.42
N GLY A 8 20.38 -5.91 3.46
CA GLY A 8 20.95 -7.22 3.15
C GLY A 8 20.02 -8.18 2.41
N VAL A 9 18.79 -7.76 2.08
CA VAL A 9 17.78 -8.57 1.38
C VAL A 9 17.55 -7.99 -0.04
N PRO A 10 17.45 -8.83 -1.09
CA PRO A 10 17.14 -8.38 -2.44
C PRO A 10 15.86 -7.54 -2.50
N THR A 11 15.88 -6.41 -3.22
CA THR A 11 14.70 -5.54 -3.42
C THR A 11 13.51 -6.28 -4.01
N LEU A 12 13.75 -7.30 -4.84
CA LEU A 12 12.68 -8.13 -5.38
C LEU A 12 11.84 -8.81 -4.28
N LEU A 13 12.48 -9.29 -3.20
CA LEU A 13 11.77 -9.90 -2.07
C LEU A 13 10.97 -8.85 -1.30
N TRP A 14 11.49 -7.63 -1.15
CA TRP A 14 10.74 -6.52 -0.55
C TRP A 14 9.48 -6.17 -1.36
N GLY A 15 9.59 -6.14 -2.69
CA GLY A 15 8.43 -5.95 -3.58
C GLY A 15 7.39 -7.06 -3.41
N LEU A 16 7.84 -8.32 -3.31
CA LEU A 16 6.96 -9.46 -3.07
C LEU A 16 6.26 -9.37 -1.71
N ILE A 17 6.98 -9.00 -0.65
CA ILE A 17 6.40 -8.80 0.70
C ILE A 17 5.31 -7.73 0.65
N CYS A 18 5.57 -6.59 0.01
CA CYS A 18 4.57 -5.52 -0.15
C CYS A 18 3.31 -6.04 -0.86
N TYR A 19 3.48 -6.82 -1.92
CA TYR A 19 2.37 -7.42 -2.65
C TYR A 19 1.56 -8.42 -1.80
N VAL A 20 2.25 -9.26 -1.02
CA VAL A 20 1.61 -10.20 -0.09
C VAL A 20 0.82 -9.45 0.99
N ILE A 21 1.37 -8.38 1.57
CA ILE A 21 0.66 -7.56 2.56
C ILE A 21 -0.62 -6.96 1.96
N SER A 22 -0.55 -6.46 0.73
CA SER A 22 -1.73 -5.99 -0.01
C SER A 22 -2.81 -7.09 -0.11
N ALA A 23 -2.43 -8.30 -0.52
CA ALA A 23 -3.36 -9.42 -0.65
C ALA A 23 -3.98 -9.79 0.70
N VAL A 24 -3.16 -9.92 1.75
CA VAL A 24 -3.62 -10.22 3.12
C VAL A 24 -4.64 -9.17 3.58
N TRP A 25 -4.40 -7.89 3.34
CA TRP A 25 -5.32 -6.83 3.75
C TRP A 25 -6.71 -6.95 3.11
N ILE A 26 -6.79 -7.36 1.84
CA ILE A 26 -8.08 -7.55 1.14
C ILE A 26 -8.94 -8.61 1.85
N PHE A 27 -8.31 -9.68 2.35
CA PHE A 27 -8.99 -10.81 2.99
C PHE A 27 -9.18 -10.65 4.49
N VAL A 28 -8.24 -10.01 5.19
CA VAL A 28 -8.21 -9.91 6.66
C VAL A 28 -8.96 -8.68 7.19
N TRP A 29 -9.19 -7.64 6.37
CA TRP A 29 -9.77 -6.40 6.87
C TRP A 29 -11.08 -6.63 7.64
N PRO A 30 -11.15 -6.24 8.92
CA PRO A 30 -12.24 -6.59 9.81
C PRO A 30 -13.54 -5.91 9.38
N LYS A 31 -14.62 -6.71 9.35
CA LYS A 31 -15.99 -6.19 9.23
C LYS A 31 -16.24 -5.24 10.42
N PRO A 32 -17.02 -4.15 10.24
CA PRO A 32 -17.39 -3.27 11.35
C PRO A 32 -17.95 -4.11 12.50
N LYS A 33 -17.42 -3.90 13.70
CA LYS A 33 -17.89 -4.62 14.90
C LYS A 33 -19.35 -4.27 15.14
N ALA A 34 -20.15 -5.25 15.58
CA ALA A 34 -21.54 -5.01 15.93
C ALA A 34 -21.62 -3.92 17.01
N GLY A 35 -22.33 -2.83 16.72
CA GLY A 35 -22.52 -1.70 17.64
C GLY A 35 -21.63 -0.47 17.39
N GLU A 36 -20.67 -0.49 16.45
CA GLU A 36 -20.00 0.75 16.03
C GLU A 36 -20.94 1.60 15.16
N PRO A 37 -20.98 2.94 15.34
CA PRO A 37 -21.73 3.82 14.45
C PRO A 37 -21.27 3.60 13.00
N ALA A 38 -22.22 3.55 12.08
CA ALA A 38 -21.94 3.32 10.67
C ALA A 38 -20.98 4.41 10.17
N ARG A 39 -19.74 4.03 9.83
CA ARG A 39 -18.82 4.95 9.16
C ARG A 39 -19.45 5.38 7.84
N SER A 40 -19.27 6.65 7.47
CA SER A 40 -19.61 7.12 6.13
C SER A 40 -19.03 6.16 5.08
N PHE A 41 -19.81 5.84 4.05
CA PHE A 41 -19.40 4.95 2.96
C PHE A 41 -18.03 5.35 2.40
N ARG A 42 -17.76 6.66 2.27
CA ARG A 42 -16.47 7.20 1.81
C ARG A 42 -15.32 6.81 2.75
N THR A 43 -15.49 6.99 4.05
CA THR A 43 -14.48 6.64 5.07
C THR A 43 -14.20 5.14 5.06
N HIS A 44 -15.24 4.31 4.96
CA HIS A 44 -15.08 2.85 4.88
C HIS A 44 -14.32 2.45 3.61
N PHE A 45 -14.67 3.03 2.48
CA PHE A 45 -14.03 2.77 1.20
C PHE A 45 -12.54 3.15 1.21
N ILE A 46 -12.21 4.35 1.69
CA ILE A 46 -10.81 4.82 1.78
C ILE A 46 -10.00 3.89 2.68
N LEU A 47 -10.48 3.59 3.89
CA LEU A 47 -9.74 2.76 4.84
C LEU A 47 -9.49 1.33 4.31
N ARG A 48 -10.42 0.79 3.53
CA ARG A 48 -10.27 -0.54 2.95
C ARG A 48 -9.29 -0.55 1.79
N TRP A 49 -9.46 0.36 0.82
CA TRP A 49 -8.77 0.25 -0.47
C TRP A 49 -7.47 1.04 -0.55
N PHE A 50 -7.36 2.19 0.11
CA PHE A 50 -6.17 3.02 -0.03
C PHE A 50 -4.93 2.40 0.60
N HIS A 51 -5.11 1.61 1.67
CA HIS A 51 -3.99 0.86 2.25
C HIS A 51 -3.49 -0.24 1.31
N THR A 52 -4.41 -1.05 0.75
CA THR A 52 -4.09 -2.04 -0.28
C THR A 52 -3.39 -1.40 -1.48
N LEU A 53 -3.94 -0.29 -2.00
CA LEU A 53 -3.36 0.44 -3.13
C LEU A 53 -1.96 0.96 -2.82
N ALA A 54 -1.73 1.49 -1.61
CA ALA A 54 -0.40 1.95 -1.20
C ALA A 54 0.63 0.82 -1.29
N TRP A 55 0.29 -0.38 -0.79
CA TRP A 55 1.16 -1.55 -0.86
C TRP A 55 1.39 -2.05 -2.30
N VAL A 56 0.38 -2.00 -3.16
CA VAL A 56 0.52 -2.35 -4.59
C VAL A 56 1.45 -1.36 -5.29
N PHE A 57 1.22 -0.05 -5.12
CA PHE A 57 2.06 0.97 -5.75
C PHE A 57 3.50 0.91 -5.23
N LEU A 58 3.69 0.62 -3.93
CA LEU A 58 5.01 0.44 -3.34
C LEU A 58 5.72 -0.79 -3.91
N ALA A 59 5.01 -1.91 -4.11
CA ALA A 59 5.59 -3.10 -4.75
C ALA A 59 6.07 -2.79 -6.18
N ILE A 60 5.25 -2.08 -6.97
CA ILE A 60 5.62 -1.69 -8.34
C ILE A 60 6.81 -0.73 -8.33
N PHE A 61 6.84 0.25 -7.42
CA PHE A 61 7.97 1.14 -7.24
C PHE A 61 9.27 0.36 -7.02
N ILE A 62 9.27 -0.57 -6.06
CA ILE A 62 10.45 -1.38 -5.73
C ILE A 62 10.89 -2.24 -6.92
N MET A 63 9.96 -2.76 -7.72
CA MET A 63 10.28 -3.58 -8.90
C MET A 63 10.79 -2.77 -10.09
N THR A 64 10.46 -1.48 -10.16
CA THR A 64 10.80 -0.60 -11.29
C THR A 64 11.98 0.34 -11.00
N ILE A 65 12.36 0.50 -9.73
CA ILE A 65 13.48 1.34 -9.31
C ILE A 65 14.79 0.91 -10.00
N GLY A 66 15.50 1.86 -10.60
CA GLY A 66 16.74 1.61 -11.34
C GLY A 66 16.58 1.06 -12.77
N ARG A 67 15.36 0.76 -13.22
CA ARG A 67 15.08 0.33 -14.61
C ARG A 67 14.17 1.29 -15.37
N PHE A 68 13.11 1.77 -14.70
CA PHE A 68 12.10 2.64 -15.31
C PHE A 68 11.86 3.86 -14.40
N PRO A 69 12.69 4.91 -14.50
CA PRO A 69 12.70 6.00 -13.52
C PRO A 69 11.36 6.76 -13.44
N LEU A 70 10.69 6.98 -14.58
CA LEU A 70 9.41 7.66 -14.60
C LEU A 70 8.29 6.82 -13.96
N ALA A 71 8.26 5.51 -14.24
CA ALA A 71 7.29 4.59 -13.63
C ALA A 71 7.52 4.45 -12.12
N ALA A 72 8.79 4.36 -11.70
CA ALA A 72 9.15 4.33 -10.29
C ALA A 72 8.70 5.62 -9.59
N LEU A 73 9.01 6.79 -10.13
CA LEU A 73 8.59 8.07 -9.54
C LEU A 73 7.05 8.16 -9.44
N ALA A 74 6.34 7.86 -10.53
CA ALA A 74 4.87 7.92 -10.54
C ALA A 74 4.25 6.99 -9.50
N THR A 75 4.71 5.74 -9.44
CA THR A 75 4.17 4.75 -8.49
C THR A 75 4.58 5.05 -7.04
N GLY A 76 5.79 5.55 -6.80
CA GLY A 76 6.21 6.05 -5.49
C GLY A 76 5.35 7.22 -4.98
N MET A 77 5.04 8.18 -5.86
CA MET A 77 4.14 9.30 -5.52
C MET A 77 2.72 8.81 -5.23
N LEU A 78 2.19 7.88 -6.03
CA LEU A 78 0.87 7.28 -5.80
C LEU A 78 0.81 6.48 -4.49
N ALA A 79 1.87 5.74 -4.16
CA ALA A 79 1.98 5.03 -2.88
C ALA A 79 1.94 6.03 -1.70
N ALA A 80 2.70 7.12 -1.79
CA ALA A 80 2.70 8.16 -0.77
C ALA A 80 1.32 8.83 -0.63
N ALA A 81 0.71 9.26 -1.74
CA ALA A 81 -0.58 9.94 -1.73
C ALA A 81 -1.70 9.05 -1.16
N THR A 82 -1.74 7.77 -1.55
CA THR A 82 -2.73 6.82 -1.05
C THR A 82 -2.52 6.51 0.44
N TYR A 83 -1.27 6.29 0.87
CA TYR A 83 -0.96 6.04 2.28
C TYR A 83 -1.29 7.24 3.17
N LEU A 84 -0.97 8.47 2.75
CA LEU A 84 -1.29 9.69 3.49
C LEU A 84 -2.80 9.87 3.63
N THR A 85 -3.55 9.67 2.53
CA THR A 85 -5.02 9.78 2.56
C THR A 85 -5.63 8.73 3.49
N PHE A 86 -5.11 7.49 3.47
CA PHE A 86 -5.46 6.44 4.41
C PHE A 86 -5.19 6.87 5.86
N GLY A 87 -3.98 7.35 6.16
CA GLY A 87 -3.58 7.78 7.50
C GLY A 87 -4.45 8.91 8.02
N VAL A 88 -4.63 9.98 7.25
CA VAL A 88 -5.49 11.12 7.63
C VAL A 88 -6.92 10.66 7.92
N THR A 89 -7.47 9.77 7.08
CA THR A 89 -8.82 9.22 7.27
C THR A 89 -8.91 8.32 8.50
N LEU A 90 -7.84 7.60 8.82
CA LEU A 90 -7.76 6.73 10.00
C LEU A 90 -7.75 7.54 11.30
N PHE A 91 -7.02 8.66 11.33
CA PHE A 91 -6.93 9.53 12.51
C PHE A 91 -8.15 10.45 12.71
N LYS A 92 -8.89 10.76 11.64
CA LYS A 92 -10.10 11.61 11.69
C LYS A 92 -11.40 10.84 11.96
N LYS A 93 -11.34 9.51 12.01
CA LYS A 93 -12.48 8.60 12.15
C LYS A 93 -12.68 8.19 13.61
#